data_AF-A0A3C1SW06-F1
#
_entry.id   AF-A0A3C1SW06-F1
#
_cell.length_a   1.000
_cell.length_b   1.000
_cell.length_c   1.000
_cell.angle_alpha   90.00
_cell.angle_beta   90.00
_cell.angle_gamma   90.00
#
_symmetry.space_group_name_H-M   'P 1'
#
loop_
_entity.id
_entity.type
_entity.pdbx_description
1 polymer ?
#
loop_
_entity_poly.entity_id
_entity_poly.type
_entity_poly.pdbx_seq_one_letter_code
_entity_poly.pdbx_strand_id
1 'polypeptide(L)'
;DTIIRFAADLGIAVKEKRITRDEVYIADEAFFTGTAAEVTPIREVDGRAIGIGRRGPITQRLQALYFDQVHGRRDAYPEWLTLV
;
A
#
# COMPACT_ATOMS: atom_id res chain seq x y z
N ASP A 1 -6.48 -8.73 -2.23
CA ASP A 1 -5.13 -9.29 -1.96
C ASP A 1 -4.02 -8.68 -2.84
N THR A 2 -4.34 -7.92 -3.89
CA THR A 2 -3.41 -7.20 -4.79
C THR A 2 -2.15 -6.64 -4.12
N ILE A 3 -2.30 -5.82 -3.09
CA ILE A 3 -1.16 -5.16 -2.43
C ILE A 3 -0.29 -6.16 -1.64
N ILE A 4 -0.88 -7.21 -1.07
CA ILE A 4 -0.14 -8.27 -0.37
C ILE A 4 0.71 -9.05 -1.39
N ARG A 5 0.17 -9.32 -2.59
CA ARG A 5 0.94 -9.96 -3.67
C ARG A 5 2.11 -9.10 -4.12
N PHE A 6 1.91 -7.79 -4.33
CA PHE A 6 3.02 -6.88 -4.65
C PHE A 6 4.07 -6.78 -3.54
N ALA A 7 3.65 -6.83 -2.27
CA ALA A 7 4.61 -6.89 -1.17
C ALA A 7 5.49 -8.15 -1.27
N ALA A 8 4.90 -9.30 -1.60
CA ALA A 8 5.65 -10.54 -1.83
C ALA A 8 6.61 -10.43 -3.03
N ASP A 9 6.17 -9.84 -4.15
CA ASP A 9 7.03 -9.59 -5.33
C ASP A 9 8.25 -8.71 -4.98
N LEU A 10 8.07 -7.77 -4.07
CA LEU A 10 9.12 -6.88 -3.57
C LEU A 10 9.98 -7.50 -2.45
N GLY A 11 9.70 -8.74 -2.03
CA GLY A 11 10.37 -9.40 -0.91
C GLY A 11 10.05 -8.78 0.46
N ILE A 12 8.94 -8.07 0.57
CA ILE A 12 8.48 -7.44 1.81
C ILE A 12 7.66 -8.46 2.60
N ALA A 13 8.09 -8.76 3.82
CA ALA A 13 7.38 -9.68 4.70
C ALA A 13 6.02 -9.08 5.14
N VAL A 14 4.93 -9.79 4.86
CA VAL A 14 3.59 -9.43 5.30
C VAL A 14 3.20 -10.28 6.51
N LYS A 15 2.65 -9.64 7.54
CA LYS A 15 2.13 -10.31 8.74
C LYS A 15 0.72 -9.81 9.04
N GLU A 16 -0.25 -10.71 8.97
CA GLU A 16 -1.60 -10.43 9.42
C GLU A 16 -1.66 -10.58 10.95
N LYS A 17 -1.99 -9.49 11.64
CA LYS A 17 -2.20 -9.49 13.08
C LYS A 17 -3.23 -8.43 13.46
N ARG A 18 -3.72 -8.51 14.69
CA ARG A 18 -4.42 -7.38 15.31
C ARG A 18 -3.39 -6.27 15.54
N ILE A 19 -3.75 -5.05 15.16
CA ILE A 19 -2.92 -3.84 15.32
C ILE A 19 -3.67 -2.92 16.28
N THR A 20 -2.99 -2.44 17.31
CA THR A 20 -3.52 -1.45 18.25
C THR A 20 -3.33 -0.03 17.73
N ARG A 21 -4.09 0.92 18.27
CA ARG A 21 -3.97 2.34 17.94
C ARG A 21 -2.56 2.89 18.18
N ASP A 22 -1.91 2.46 19.27
CA ASP A 22 -0.56 2.92 19.62
C ASP A 22 0.49 2.40 18.64
N GLU A 23 0.33 1.18 18.11
CA GLU A 23 1.19 0.66 17.05
C GLU A 23 1.10 1.47 15.76
N VAL A 24 -0.09 1.98 15.42
CA VAL A 24 -0.25 2.86 14.25
C VAL A 24 0.53 4.16 14.46
N TYR A 25 0.50 4.74 15.66
CA TYR A 25 1.17 6.00 15.95
C TYR A 25 2.69 5.95 15.87
N ILE A 26 3.26 4.78 16.18
CA ILE A 26 4.71 4.57 16.14
C ILE A 26 5.15 3.85 14.85
N ALA A 27 4.25 3.65 13.89
CA ALA A 27 4.59 3.04 12.61
C ALA A 27 5.44 3.99 11.76
N ASP A 28 6.36 3.43 10.98
CA ASP A 28 7.16 4.19 10.01
C ASP A 28 6.29 4.72 8.85
N GLU A 29 5.31 3.92 8.43
CA GLU A 29 4.37 4.23 7.35
C GLU A 29 3.00 3.62 7.63
N ALA A 30 1.93 4.29 7.17
CA ALA A 30 0.57 3.77 7.16
C ALA A 30 -0.13 4.19 5.86
N PHE A 31 -1.04 3.36 5.35
CA PHE A 31 -1.81 3.65 4.14
C PHE A 31 -3.14 2.90 4.13
N PHE A 32 -4.11 3.43 3.38
CA PHE A 32 -5.35 2.73 3.04
C PHE A 32 -5.24 2.05 1.69
N THR A 33 -6.02 0.97 1.53
CA THR A 33 -6.24 0.33 0.24
C THR A 33 -7.73 0.19 -0.03
N GLY A 34 -8.16 0.44 -1.27
CA GLY A 34 -9.54 0.20 -1.69
C GLY A 34 -9.74 0.53 -3.16
N THR A 35 -10.85 0.10 -3.78
CA THR A 35 -11.07 0.37 -5.21
C THR A 35 -11.09 1.86 -5.54
N ALA A 36 -11.73 2.67 -4.68
CA ALA A 36 -11.76 4.13 -4.84
C ALA A 36 -10.55 4.84 -4.22
N ALA A 37 -10.01 4.30 -3.13
CA ALA A 37 -8.88 4.89 -2.40
C ALA A 37 -7.51 4.47 -2.96
N GLU A 38 -7.49 3.48 -3.85
CA GLU A 38 -6.32 2.89 -4.47
C GLU A 38 -5.28 2.47 -3.42
N VAL A 39 -4.11 3.11 -3.41
CA VAL A 39 -3.13 3.07 -2.31
C VAL A 39 -2.94 4.50 -1.84
N THR A 40 -3.56 4.87 -0.71
CA THR A 40 -3.54 6.24 -0.18
C THR A 40 -2.69 6.34 1.08
N PRO A 41 -1.58 7.08 1.08
CA PRO A 41 -0.74 7.28 2.27
C PRO A 41 -1.47 8.04 3.38
N ILE A 42 -1.24 7.62 4.63
CA ILE A 42 -1.74 8.29 5.83
C ILE A 42 -0.57 9.03 6.47
N ARG A 43 -0.63 10.37 6.47
CA ARG A 43 0.40 11.22 7.08
C ARG A 43 0.23 11.43 8.58
N GLU A 44 -1.00 11.30 9.07
CA GLU A 44 -1.38 11.68 10.43
C GLU A 44 -2.63 10.92 10.87
N VAL A 45 -2.67 10.51 12.14
CA VAL A 45 -3.85 9.89 12.79
C VAL A 45 -4.03 10.56 14.15
N ASP A 46 -5.23 11.08 14.43
CA ASP A 46 -5.59 11.75 15.69
C ASP A 46 -4.62 12.88 16.11
N GLY A 47 -4.19 13.71 15.16
CA GLY A 47 -3.25 14.81 15.43
C GLY A 47 -1.79 14.37 15.59
N ARG A 48 -1.47 13.08 15.40
CA ARG A 48 -0.12 12.52 15.50
C ARG A 48 0.42 12.17 14.12
N ALA A 49 1.54 12.76 13.75
CA ALA A 49 2.23 12.42 12.50
C ALA A 49 2.71 10.97 12.54
N ILE A 50 2.50 10.23 11.44
CA ILE A 50 3.01 8.87 11.26
C ILE A 50 4.39 8.95 10.60
N GLY A 51 5.40 8.31 11.21
CA GLY A 51 6.78 8.34 10.75
C GLY A 51 7.28 9.75 10.43
N ILE A 52 7.59 9.99 9.16
CA ILE A 52 8.11 11.27 8.65
C ILE A 52 7.02 12.31 8.30
N GLY A 53 5.75 12.04 8.59
CA GLY A 53 4.63 12.96 8.34
C GLY A 53 4.29 13.18 6.85
N ARG A 54 4.78 12.32 5.96
CA ARG A 54 4.53 12.34 4.51
C ARG A 54 4.61 10.93 3.94
N ARG A 55 4.28 10.76 2.66
CA ARG A 55 4.38 9.46 1.96
C ARG A 55 5.79 8.88 2.10
N GLY A 56 5.89 7.68 2.66
CA GLY A 56 7.13 6.93 2.79
C GLY A 56 7.48 6.08 1.56
N PRO A 57 8.70 5.52 1.53
CA PRO A 57 9.22 4.79 0.37
C PRO A 57 8.48 3.47 0.07
N ILE A 58 8.01 2.74 1.09
CA ILE A 58 7.30 1.47 0.85
C ILE A 58 5.94 1.73 0.24
N THR A 59 5.19 2.68 0.81
CA THR A 59 3.88 3.09 0.29
C THR A 59 4.00 3.61 -1.14
N GLN A 60 5.04 4.41 -1.44
CA GLN A 60 5.28 4.91 -2.80
C GLN A 60 5.52 3.79 -3.80
N ARG A 61 6.32 2.78 -3.44
CA ARG A 61 6.62 1.63 -4.32
C ARG A 61 5.36 0.81 -4.60
N LEU A 62 4.59 0.48 -3.55
CA LEU A 62 3.34 -0.26 -3.71
C LEU A 62 2.29 0.51 -4.53
N GLN A 63 2.19 1.82 -4.32
CA GLN A 63 1.32 2.70 -5.09
C GLN A 63 1.71 2.73 -6.58
N ALA A 64 3.01 2.86 -6.89
CA ALA A 64 3.49 2.83 -8.26
C ALA A 64 3.17 1.49 -8.95
N LEU A 65 3.46 0.36 -8.29
CA LEU A 65 3.15 -0.97 -8.82
C LEU A 65 1.65 -1.17 -9.07
N TYR A 66 0.80 -0.66 -8.17
CA TYR A 66 -0.65 -0.68 -8.37
C TYR A 66 -1.06 0.10 -9.61
N PHE A 67 -0.58 1.33 -9.78
CA PHE A 67 -0.90 2.13 -10.95
C PHE A 67 -0.40 1.51 -12.25
N ASP A 68 0.80 0.94 -12.26
CA ASP A 68 1.32 0.30 -13.46
C ASP A 68 0.52 -0.96 -13.80
N GLN A 69 0.06 -1.72 -12.80
CA GLN A 69 -0.82 -2.88 -13.01
C GLN A 69 -2.17 -2.48 -13.59
N VAL A 70 -2.89 -1.54 -12.95
CA VAL A 70 -4.27 -1.20 -13.36
C VAL A 70 -4.33 -0.47 -14.70
N HIS A 71 -3.24 0.18 -15.11
CA HIS A 71 -3.12 0.80 -16.43
C HIS A 71 -2.53 -0.13 -17.51
N GLY A 72 -2.28 -1.41 -17.20
CA GLY A 72 -1.73 -2.37 -18.16
C GLY A 72 -0.29 -2.07 -18.61
N ARG A 73 0.50 -1.40 -17.77
CA ARG A 73 1.93 -1.11 -18.02
C ARG A 73 2.85 -2.21 -17.49
N ARG A 74 2.29 -3.28 -16.91
CA ARG A 74 3.00 -4.46 -16.43
C ARG A 74 2.38 -5.72 -17.03
N ASP A 75 3.24 -6.66 -17.40
CA ASP A 75 2.87 -8.01 -17.88
C ASP A 75 2.59 -8.99 -16.73
N ALA A 76 2.81 -8.57 -15.48
CA ALA A 76 2.46 -9.37 -14.30
C ALA A 76 0.94 -9.41 -14.14
N TYR A 77 0.42 -10.54 -13.64
CA TYR A 77 -1.02 -10.73 -13.38
C TYR A 77 -1.96 -10.26 -14.51
N PRO A 78 -1.73 -10.69 -15.77
CA PRO A 78 -2.56 -10.27 -16.90
C PRO A 78 -4.03 -10.65 -16.70
N GLU A 79 -4.31 -11.67 -15.89
CA GLU A 79 -5.66 -12.12 -15.54
C GLU A 79 -6.47 -11.12 -14.70
N TRP A 80 -5.86 -10.05 -14.19
CA TRP A 80 -6.57 -9.01 -13.42
C TRP A 80 -7.21 -7.94 -14.30
N LEU A 81 -6.86 -7.89 -15.59
CA LEU A 81 -7.41 -6.92 -16.54
C LEU A 81 -8.31 -7.63 -17.54
N THR A 82 -9.55 -7.20 -17.62
CA THR A 82 -10.47 -7.61 -18.69
C THR A 82 -10.51 -6.49 -19.73
N LEU A 83 -9.99 -6.77 -20.93
CA LEU A 83 -10.12 -5.85 -22.06
C LEU A 83 -11.58 -5.85 -22.54
N VAL A 84 -12.18 -4.67 -22.62
CA VAL A 84 -13.57 -4.44 -23.07
C VAL A 84 -13.63 -3.76 -24.42
#